data_AF-A0A2K6UB65-F1
#
_entry.id   AF-A0A2K6UB65-F1
#
_cell.length_a   1.000
_cell.length_b   1.000
_cell.length_c   1.000
_cell.angle_alpha   90.00
_cell.angle_beta   90.00
_cell.angle_gamma   90.00
#
_symmetry.space_group_name_H-M   'P 1'
#
loop_
_entity.id
_entity.type
_entity.pdbx_description
1 polymer ?
#
loop_
_entity_poly.entity_id
_entity_poly.type
_entity_poly.pdbx_seq_one_letter_code
_entity_poly.pdbx_strand_id
1 'polypeptide(L)'
;MLGRSLVAFVLLAAAVSCAVAQHAPPWTEDCRKSTYPPSGPTYRGPVPWYTINLDLPPYKRWHELMVDKAPMLKVVIGSVKNMVNTFVPSGKLMQMVDEKLPSLLGNFPGPFEEEMKGIAAVTNIPLGEIISFNIFYEVFTMCTSIVAENKEGKCALREEKSSK
;
A
#
# COMPACT_ATOMS: atom_id res chain seq x y z
N MET A 1 19.54 -33.08 35.72
CA MET A 1 19.81 -33.20 34.27
C MET A 1 18.54 -33.23 33.39
N LEU A 2 17.37 -32.82 33.91
CA LEU A 2 16.08 -32.91 33.20
C LEU A 2 15.71 -31.64 32.39
N GLY A 3 16.22 -30.46 32.79
CA GLY A 3 15.83 -29.16 32.22
C GLY A 3 16.41 -28.84 30.83
N ARG A 4 17.63 -29.29 30.52
CA ARG A 4 18.27 -29.04 29.21
C ARG A 4 17.59 -29.79 28.06
N SER A 5 17.12 -31.00 28.33
CA SER A 5 16.41 -31.84 27.35
C SER A 5 15.04 -31.24 27.02
N LEU A 6 14.30 -30.82 28.05
CA LEU A 6 12.99 -30.18 27.91
C LEU A 6 13.05 -28.88 27.08
N VAL A 7 14.05 -28.03 27.31
CA VAL A 7 14.25 -26.80 26.51
C VAL A 7 14.56 -27.12 25.05
N ALA A 8 15.40 -28.13 24.79
CA ALA A 8 15.69 -28.56 23.42
C ALA A 8 14.43 -29.09 22.71
N PHE A 9 13.60 -29.88 23.40
CA PHE A 9 12.32 -30.38 22.86
C PHE A 9 11.33 -29.25 22.56
N VAL A 10 11.23 -28.24 23.43
CA VAL A 10 10.35 -27.08 23.21
C VAL A 10 10.83 -26.26 22.00
N LEU A 11 12.13 -26.03 21.87
CA LEU A 11 12.69 -25.31 20.71
C LEU A 11 12.51 -26.09 19.41
N LEU A 12 12.66 -27.42 19.44
CA LEU A 12 12.43 -28.27 18.27
C LEU A 12 10.95 -28.27 17.87
N ALA A 13 10.04 -28.39 18.83
CA ALA A 13 8.60 -28.36 18.59
C ALA A 13 8.14 -27.00 18.04
N ALA A 14 8.70 -25.90 18.55
CA ALA A 14 8.45 -24.55 18.02
C ALA A 14 8.97 -24.42 16.58
N ALA A 15 10.18 -24.89 16.29
CA ALA A 15 10.75 -24.86 14.95
C ALA A 15 9.93 -25.68 13.94
N VAL A 16 9.49 -26.88 14.34
CA VAL A 16 8.62 -27.74 13.51
C VAL A 16 7.25 -27.07 13.29
N SER A 17 6.64 -26.50 14.33
CA SER A 17 5.35 -25.80 14.20
C SER A 17 5.44 -24.60 13.26
N CYS A 18 6.53 -23.82 13.34
CA CYS A 18 6.80 -22.72 12.42
C CYS A 18 6.99 -23.21 10.98
N ALA A 19 7.73 -24.30 10.76
CA ALA A 19 7.95 -24.87 9.43
C ALA A 19 6.66 -25.44 8.79
N VAL A 20 5.76 -26.02 9.61
CA VAL A 20 4.48 -26.57 9.15
C VAL A 20 3.47 -25.44 8.87
N ALA A 21 3.48 -24.35 9.63
CA ALA A 21 2.67 -23.17 9.35
C ALA A 21 3.01 -22.51 8.00
N GLN A 22 4.27 -22.63 7.55
CA GLN A 22 4.70 -22.18 6.22
C GLN A 22 4.14 -23.06 5.07
N HIS A 23 3.62 -24.25 5.38
CA HIS A 23 3.09 -25.24 4.44
C HIS A 23 1.56 -25.37 4.48
N ALA A 24 0.84 -24.47 5.14
CA ALA A 24 -0.61 -24.39 4.96
C ALA A 24 -0.87 -24.11 3.47
N PRO A 25 -1.51 -25.03 2.71
CA PRO A 25 -1.82 -24.75 1.33
C PRO A 25 -2.69 -23.50 1.30
N PRO A 26 -2.44 -22.55 0.38
CA PRO A 26 -3.31 -21.39 0.27
C PRO A 26 -4.75 -21.86 0.13
N TRP A 27 -5.70 -21.13 0.74
CA TRP A 27 -7.12 -21.35 0.48
C TRP A 27 -7.32 -21.30 -1.04
N THR A 28 -7.65 -22.43 -1.63
CA THR A 28 -7.88 -22.58 -3.05
C THR A 28 -9.35 -22.88 -3.26
N GLU A 29 -9.92 -22.28 -4.31
CA GLU A 29 -11.28 -22.55 -4.75
C GLU A 29 -11.27 -22.87 -6.24
N ASP A 30 -12.30 -23.57 -6.71
CA ASP A 30 -12.54 -23.73 -8.14
C ASP A 30 -12.76 -22.36 -8.81
N CYS A 31 -12.38 -22.25 -10.09
CA CYS A 31 -12.55 -21.02 -10.86
C CYS A 31 -14.02 -20.56 -10.83
N ARG A 32 -14.24 -19.36 -10.29
CA ARG A 32 -15.56 -18.73 -10.21
C ARG A 32 -16.13 -18.46 -11.60
N LYS A 33 -17.46 -18.51 -11.72
CA LYS A 33 -18.21 -18.23 -12.94
C LYS A 33 -19.31 -17.21 -12.64
N SER A 34 -19.75 -16.48 -13.66
CA SER A 34 -20.89 -15.55 -13.58
C SER A 34 -20.74 -14.44 -12.53
N THR A 35 -19.51 -13.97 -12.30
CA THR A 35 -19.19 -12.89 -11.35
C THR A 35 -19.18 -11.50 -12.01
N TYR A 36 -19.55 -11.40 -13.28
CA TYR A 36 -19.64 -10.15 -14.03
C TYR A 36 -21.06 -9.96 -14.61
N PRO A 37 -21.68 -8.77 -14.50
CA PRO A 37 -21.18 -7.57 -13.81
C PRO A 37 -20.97 -7.77 -12.29
N PRO A 38 -20.02 -7.05 -11.66
CA PRO A 38 -19.67 -7.25 -10.26
C PRO A 38 -20.88 -7.07 -9.33
N SER A 39 -21.10 -8.05 -8.45
CA SER A 39 -22.18 -8.05 -7.47
C SER A 39 -21.87 -8.99 -6.29
N GLY A 40 -22.71 -8.99 -5.26
CA GLY A 40 -22.56 -9.87 -4.10
C GLY A 40 -21.46 -9.43 -3.12
N PRO A 41 -21.03 -10.34 -2.22
CA PRO A 41 -20.20 -9.98 -1.06
C PRO A 41 -18.76 -9.56 -1.41
N THR A 42 -18.28 -9.89 -2.61
CA THR A 42 -16.94 -9.50 -3.06
C THR A 42 -16.92 -8.12 -3.74
N TYR A 43 -18.09 -7.53 -4.01
CA TYR A 43 -18.20 -6.21 -4.61
C TYR A 43 -18.41 -5.13 -3.54
N ARG A 44 -17.36 -4.36 -3.25
CA ARG A 44 -17.45 -3.23 -2.28
C ARG A 44 -18.18 -2.01 -2.83
N GLY A 45 -18.22 -1.83 -4.15
CA GLY A 45 -18.82 -0.67 -4.80
C GLY A 45 -17.99 -0.15 -5.98
N PRO A 46 -18.52 0.83 -6.73
CA PRO A 46 -17.83 1.43 -7.86
C PRO A 46 -16.72 2.39 -7.38
N VAL A 47 -15.74 2.63 -8.25
CA VAL A 47 -14.68 3.62 -8.03
C VAL A 47 -15.08 4.94 -8.71
N PRO A 48 -15.04 6.10 -8.02
CA PRO A 48 -15.38 7.39 -8.62
C PRO A 48 -14.31 7.83 -9.62
N TRP A 49 -14.74 8.56 -10.64
CA TRP A 49 -13.87 9.18 -11.64
C TRP A 49 -13.52 10.62 -11.26
N TYR A 50 -12.27 11.01 -11.50
CA TYR A 50 -11.78 12.38 -11.35
C TYR A 50 -11.00 12.77 -12.60
N THR A 51 -11.04 14.05 -12.97
CA THR A 51 -10.26 14.59 -14.08
C THR A 51 -9.04 15.33 -13.53
N ILE A 52 -7.84 14.91 -13.92
CA ILE A 52 -6.61 15.60 -13.56
C ILE A 52 -6.15 16.42 -14.76
N ASN A 53 -6.26 17.75 -14.66
CA ASN A 53 -5.87 18.65 -15.74
C ASN A 53 -4.35 18.88 -15.73
N LEU A 54 -3.65 18.31 -16.73
CA LEU A 54 -2.19 18.42 -16.86
C LEU A 54 -1.71 19.80 -17.31
N ASP A 55 -2.59 20.64 -17.86
CA ASP A 55 -2.29 22.02 -18.25
C ASP A 55 -2.12 22.93 -17.03
N LEU A 56 -2.64 22.51 -15.86
CA LEU A 56 -2.40 23.21 -14.61
C LEU A 56 -0.95 23.03 -14.15
N PRO A 57 -0.38 24.02 -13.44
CA PRO A 57 0.89 23.85 -12.75
C PRO A 57 0.86 22.59 -11.86
N PRO A 58 1.94 21.78 -11.83
CA PRO A 58 2.00 20.51 -11.09
C PRO A 58 1.43 20.60 -9.67
N TYR A 59 1.79 21.65 -8.93
CA TYR A 59 1.29 21.94 -7.58
C TYR A 59 -0.24 21.91 -7.47
N LYS A 60 -0.97 22.35 -8.48
CA LYS A 60 -2.43 22.50 -8.43
C LYS A 60 -3.22 21.28 -8.91
N ARG A 61 -2.59 20.34 -9.60
CA ARG A 61 -3.27 19.25 -10.34
C ARG A 61 -4.14 18.36 -9.45
N TRP A 62 -3.69 18.11 -8.22
CA TRP A 62 -4.34 17.19 -7.30
C TRP A 62 -5.27 17.87 -6.29
N HIS A 63 -5.45 19.19 -6.35
CA HIS A 63 -6.17 19.94 -5.33
C HIS A 63 -7.63 19.48 -5.15
N GLU A 64 -8.38 19.37 -6.25
CA GLU A 64 -9.79 18.95 -6.22
C GLU A 64 -9.95 17.56 -5.59
N LEU A 65 -9.18 16.58 -6.04
CA LEU A 65 -9.20 15.23 -5.48
C LEU A 65 -8.83 15.23 -3.99
N MET A 66 -7.84 16.03 -3.59
CA MET A 66 -7.38 16.08 -2.20
C MET A 66 -8.37 16.76 -1.26
N VAL A 67 -9.20 17.70 -1.73
CA VAL A 67 -10.30 18.24 -0.92
C VAL A 67 -11.24 17.11 -0.47
N ASP A 68 -11.59 16.20 -1.38
CA ASP A 68 -12.48 15.08 -1.10
C ASP A 68 -11.82 13.96 -0.28
N LYS A 69 -10.55 13.64 -0.59
CA LYS A 69 -9.87 12.43 -0.06
C LYS A 69 -8.95 12.70 1.14
N ALA A 70 -8.65 13.97 1.46
CA ALA A 70 -7.81 14.33 2.61
C ALA A 70 -8.25 13.67 3.93
N PRO A 71 -9.55 13.63 4.28
CA PRO A 71 -9.97 13.00 5.54
C PRO A 71 -9.57 11.52 5.61
N MET A 72 -9.79 10.77 4.52
CA MET A 72 -9.43 9.35 4.47
C MET A 72 -7.91 9.15 4.45
N LEU A 73 -7.17 10.00 3.72
CA LEU A 73 -5.71 9.93 3.68
C LEU A 73 -5.10 10.12 5.08
N LYS A 74 -5.62 11.06 5.86
CA LYS A 74 -5.20 11.27 7.26
C LYS A 74 -5.42 10.03 8.14
N VAL A 75 -6.52 9.32 7.93
CA VAL A 75 -6.79 8.07 8.66
C VAL A 75 -5.74 7.02 8.31
N VAL A 76 -5.45 6.80 7.03
CA VAL A 76 -4.46 5.81 6.57
C VAL A 76 -3.08 6.11 7.15
N ILE A 77 -2.63 7.36 7.00
CA ILE A 77 -1.32 7.80 7.52
C ILE A 77 -1.27 7.69 9.05
N GLY A 78 -2.35 8.05 9.74
CA GLY A 78 -2.48 7.87 11.19
C GLY A 78 -2.34 6.40 11.62
N SER A 79 -2.96 5.47 10.90
CA SER A 79 -2.81 4.03 11.16
C SER A 79 -1.38 3.54 10.97
N VAL A 80 -0.70 3.98 9.89
CA VAL A 80 0.71 3.65 9.65
C VAL A 80 1.59 4.20 10.76
N LYS A 81 1.40 5.45 11.16
CA LYS A 81 2.11 6.07 12.29
C LYS A 81 1.95 5.27 13.58
N ASN A 82 0.72 4.88 13.92
CA ASN A 82 0.45 4.09 15.12
C ASN A 82 1.13 2.72 15.08
N MET A 83 1.11 2.06 13.92
CA MET A 83 1.84 0.81 13.72
C MET A 83 3.34 1.01 13.91
N VAL A 84 3.94 2.01 13.25
CA VAL A 84 5.37 2.34 13.37
C VAL A 84 5.75 2.66 14.83
N ASN A 85 4.96 3.47 15.52
CA ASN A 85 5.18 3.82 16.92
C ASN A 85 5.07 2.59 17.85
N THR A 86 4.32 1.56 17.47
CA THR A 86 4.28 0.32 18.25
C THR A 86 5.60 -0.44 18.19
N PHE A 87 6.29 -0.42 17.03
CA PHE A 87 7.59 -1.06 16.85
C PHE A 87 8.77 -0.17 17.26
N VAL A 88 8.65 1.15 17.10
CA VAL A 88 9.67 2.15 17.46
C VAL A 88 9.01 3.26 18.30
N PRO A 89 8.77 3.03 19.61
CA PRO A 89 7.99 3.95 20.46
C PRO A 89 8.64 5.30 20.71
N SER A 90 9.93 5.42 20.39
CA SER A 90 10.71 6.64 20.62
C SER A 90 10.22 7.86 19.83
N GLY A 91 9.35 7.68 18.81
CA GLY A 91 8.88 8.74 17.91
C GLY A 91 9.96 9.33 17.00
N LYS A 92 11.24 9.02 17.24
CA LYS A 92 12.39 9.51 16.47
C LYS A 92 12.31 9.17 14.98
N LEU A 93 11.72 8.03 14.63
CA LEU A 93 11.55 7.63 13.24
C LEU A 93 10.59 8.55 12.49
N MET A 94 9.47 8.93 13.12
CA MET A 94 8.53 9.88 12.52
C MET A 94 9.14 11.28 12.41
N GLN A 95 9.87 11.73 13.43
CA GLN A 95 10.61 13.01 13.35
C GLN A 95 11.62 13.01 12.20
N MET A 96 12.34 11.90 11.98
CA MET A 96 13.27 11.77 10.87
C MET A 96 12.55 11.79 9.51
N VAL A 97 11.39 11.13 9.41
CA VAL A 97 10.55 11.16 8.20
C VAL A 97 10.11 12.59 7.90
N ASP A 98 9.65 13.32 8.90
CA ASP A 98 9.07 14.65 8.71
C ASP A 98 10.15 15.70 8.40
N GLU A 99 11.28 15.67 9.10
CA GLU A 99 12.30 16.72 9.04
C GLU A 99 13.48 16.42 8.13
N LYS A 100 13.87 15.15 7.99
CA LYS A 100 15.13 14.76 7.31
C LYS A 100 14.90 14.11 5.97
N LEU A 101 13.83 13.32 5.81
CA LEU A 101 13.58 12.58 4.58
C LEU A 101 13.48 13.47 3.33
N PRO A 102 12.79 14.63 3.33
CA PRO A 102 12.75 15.50 2.16
C PRO A 102 14.14 16.00 1.75
N SER A 103 14.97 16.36 2.73
CA SER A 103 16.34 16.82 2.48
C SER A 103 17.28 15.70 2.05
N LEU A 104 17.05 14.48 2.53
CA LEU A 104 17.90 13.31 2.26
C LEU A 104 17.64 12.73 0.87
N LEU A 105 16.40 12.78 0.39
CA LEU A 105 16.03 12.32 -0.95
C LEU A 105 16.30 13.37 -2.03
N GLY A 106 16.64 14.60 -1.63
CA GLY A 106 16.88 15.70 -2.54
C GLY A 106 15.61 16.12 -3.29
N ASN A 107 15.80 16.86 -4.38
CA ASN A 107 14.70 17.29 -5.23
C ASN A 107 14.31 16.15 -6.18
N PHE A 108 13.03 15.78 -6.17
CA PHE A 108 12.49 14.84 -7.15
C PHE A 108 12.41 15.53 -8.51
N PRO A 109 12.60 14.81 -9.63
CA PRO A 109 12.41 15.41 -10.93
C PRO A 109 10.98 15.97 -11.06
N GLY A 110 10.85 17.15 -11.65
CA GLY A 110 9.54 17.69 -12.00
C GLY A 110 8.82 16.71 -12.94
N PRO A 111 7.50 16.46 -12.76
CA PRO A 111 6.54 17.26 -11.97
C PRO A 111 6.32 16.78 -10.52
N PHE A 112 6.92 15.67 -10.10
CA PHE A 112 6.51 14.94 -8.89
C PHE A 112 6.72 15.72 -7.60
N GLU A 113 7.82 16.47 -7.50
CA GLU A 113 8.13 17.27 -6.32
C GLU A 113 7.01 18.28 -6.01
N GLU A 114 6.60 19.03 -7.03
CA GLU A 114 5.58 20.07 -6.88
C GLU A 114 4.18 19.49 -6.69
N GLU A 115 3.87 18.36 -7.35
CA GLU A 115 2.62 17.63 -7.10
C GLU A 115 2.51 17.16 -5.64
N MET A 116 3.57 16.59 -5.07
CA MET A 116 3.60 16.17 -3.66
C MET A 116 3.51 17.36 -2.69
N LYS A 117 4.19 18.48 -2.99
CA LYS A 117 4.06 19.71 -2.19
C LYS A 117 2.63 20.26 -2.21
N GLY A 118 1.97 20.21 -3.37
CA GLY A 118 0.57 20.61 -3.52
C GLY A 118 -0.37 19.75 -2.68
N ILE A 119 -0.19 18.42 -2.72
CA ILE A 119 -0.95 17.47 -1.91
C ILE A 119 -0.72 17.74 -0.41
N ALA A 120 0.53 17.88 0.02
CA ALA A 120 0.89 18.16 1.40
C ALA A 120 0.21 19.44 1.92
N ALA A 121 0.21 20.50 1.12
CA ALA A 121 -0.42 21.78 1.47
C ALA A 121 -1.95 21.69 1.60
N VAL A 122 -2.63 21.06 0.64
CA VAL A 122 -4.11 20.93 0.65
C VAL A 122 -4.57 20.03 1.79
N THR A 123 -3.85 18.95 2.02
CA THR A 123 -4.22 17.96 3.04
C THR A 123 -3.79 18.39 4.44
N ASN A 124 -2.85 19.34 4.57
CA ASN A 124 -2.16 19.68 5.81
C ASN A 124 -1.48 18.45 6.44
N ILE A 125 -0.75 17.71 5.62
CA ILE A 125 0.04 16.54 6.01
C ILE A 125 1.52 16.86 5.72
N PRO A 126 2.46 16.55 6.63
CA PRO A 126 3.88 16.79 6.40
C PRO A 126 4.38 16.17 5.09
N LEU A 127 5.20 16.91 4.35
CA LEU A 127 5.69 16.49 3.04
C LEU A 127 6.45 15.14 3.10
N GLY A 128 7.22 14.91 4.17
CA GLY A 128 7.92 13.64 4.39
C GLY A 128 6.99 12.42 4.43
N GLU A 129 5.79 12.57 4.98
CA GLU A 129 4.78 11.51 5.02
C GLU A 129 4.15 11.28 3.66
N ILE A 130 3.89 12.34 2.89
CA ILE A 130 3.41 12.24 1.51
C ILE A 130 4.44 11.54 0.63
N ILE A 131 5.73 11.90 0.77
CA ILE A 131 6.84 11.23 0.07
C ILE A 131 6.90 9.75 0.49
N SER A 132 6.85 9.47 1.78
CA SER A 132 6.87 8.08 2.30
C SER A 132 5.71 7.25 1.76
N PHE A 133 4.52 7.84 1.67
CA PHE A 133 3.34 7.18 1.12
C PHE A 133 3.48 6.86 -0.38
N ASN A 134 4.13 7.73 -1.16
CA ASN A 134 4.44 7.44 -2.56
C ASN A 134 5.48 6.32 -2.70
N ILE A 135 6.50 6.27 -1.83
CA ILE A 135 7.51 5.20 -1.81
C ILE A 135 6.90 3.85 -1.36
N PHE A 136 5.86 3.87 -0.53
CA PHE A 136 5.24 2.65 0.02
C PHE A 136 4.75 1.68 -1.08
N TYR A 137 4.32 2.22 -2.24
CA TYR A 137 3.90 1.41 -3.38
C TYR A 137 5.02 0.50 -3.94
N GLU A 138 6.27 0.92 -3.80
CA GLU A 138 7.44 0.20 -4.34
C GLU A 138 7.82 -1.03 -3.52
N VAL A 139 7.41 -1.10 -2.24
CA VAL A 139 7.91 -2.11 -1.30
C VAL A 139 6.85 -3.16 -0.94
N PHE A 140 5.57 -2.79 -0.93
CA PHE A 140 4.52 -3.62 -0.30
C PHE A 140 3.37 -4.03 -1.21
N THR A 141 3.44 -3.76 -2.52
CA THR A 141 2.33 -4.10 -3.43
C THR A 141 2.41 -5.54 -3.93
N MET A 142 1.26 -6.22 -3.94
CA MET A 142 1.07 -7.54 -4.55
C MET A 142 0.00 -7.42 -5.63
N CYS A 143 0.32 -7.82 -6.85
CA CYS A 143 -0.55 -7.67 -8.01
C CYS A 143 -0.62 -8.98 -8.82
N THR A 144 -1.76 -9.20 -9.49
CA THR A 144 -1.90 -10.17 -10.57
C THR A 144 -2.31 -9.42 -11.83
N SER A 145 -1.50 -9.52 -12.88
CA SER A 145 -1.77 -8.89 -14.18
C SER A 145 -1.85 -9.97 -15.27
N ILE A 146 -2.86 -9.87 -16.12
CA ILE A 146 -3.14 -10.82 -17.20
C ILE A 146 -3.30 -10.05 -18.52
N VAL A 147 -2.52 -10.45 -19.52
CA VAL A 147 -2.70 -10.03 -20.92
C VAL A 147 -3.25 -11.23 -21.68
N ALA A 148 -4.34 -11.03 -22.43
CA ALA A 148 -4.92 -12.06 -23.28
C ALA A 148 -5.23 -11.50 -24.66
N GLU A 149 -4.96 -12.29 -25.70
CA GLU A 149 -5.31 -11.98 -27.09
C GLU A 149 -6.32 -13.03 -27.58
N ASN A 150 -7.40 -12.58 -28.22
CA ASN A 150 -8.35 -13.49 -28.83
C ASN A 150 -7.91 -13.91 -30.25
N LYS A 151 -8.60 -14.88 -30.86
CA LYS A 151 -8.28 -15.36 -32.22
C LYS A 151 -8.44 -14.31 -33.33
N GLU A 152 -9.07 -13.17 -33.02
CA GLU A 152 -9.28 -12.05 -33.93
C GLU A 152 -8.18 -10.98 -33.80
N GLY A 153 -7.19 -11.20 -32.92
CA GLY A 153 -6.12 -10.24 -32.63
C GLY A 153 -6.50 -9.13 -31.65
N LYS A 154 -7.62 -9.25 -30.92
CA LYS A 154 -8.04 -8.27 -29.91
C LYS A 154 -7.39 -8.59 -28.57
N CYS A 155 -6.70 -7.62 -28.00
CA CYS A 155 -6.05 -7.73 -26.70
C CYS A 155 -6.92 -7.20 -25.56
N ALA A 156 -6.84 -7.85 -24.40
CA ALA A 156 -7.38 -7.38 -23.14
C ALA A 156 -6.28 -7.42 -22.08
N LEU A 157 -6.17 -6.34 -21.30
CA LEU A 157 -5.33 -6.24 -20.11
C LEU A 157 -6.23 -6.15 -18.88
N ARG A 158 -5.98 -7.01 -17.89
CA ARG A 158 -6.63 -6.93 -16.58
C ARG A 158 -5.59 -6.97 -15.48
N GLU A 159 -5.71 -6.04 -14.55
CA GLU A 159 -4.89 -5.96 -13.35
C GLU A 159 -5.78 -6.05 -12.11
N GLU A 160 -5.33 -6.82 -11.12
CA GLU A 160 -6.01 -6.96 -9.85
C GLU A 160 -4.99 -6.87 -8.71
N LYS A 161 -5.23 -5.94 -7.77
CA LYS A 161 -4.42 -5.84 -6.56
C LYS A 161 -4.87 -6.93 -5.59
N SER A 162 -3.94 -7.80 -5.20
CA SER A 162 -4.21 -8.87 -4.24
C SER A 162 -4.20 -8.27 -2.83
N SER A 163 -5.39 -8.14 -2.22
CA SER A 163 -5.50 -7.89 -0.79
C SER A 163 -5.51 -9.26 -0.10
N LYS A 164 -4.40 -9.61 0.56
CA LYS A 164 -4.44 -10.70 1.56
C LYS A 164 -5.13 -10.23 2.84
#